data_AF-A0A264W031-F1
#
_entry.id   AF-A0A264W031-F1
#
_cell.length_a   1.000
_cell.length_b   1.000
_cell.length_c   1.000
_cell.angle_alpha   90.00
_cell.angle_beta   90.00
_cell.angle_gamma   90.00
#
_symmetry.space_group_name_H-M   'P 1'
#
loop_
_entity.id
_entity.type
_entity.pdbx_description
1 polymer ?
#
loop_
_entity_poly.entity_id
_entity_poly.type
_entity_poly.pdbx_seq_one_letter_code
_entity_poly.pdbx_strand_id
1 'polypeptide(L)'
;LACFLISNILFGQKIKWEEGKKLNWSNFKSKVNNQRGENVVAYTNCGWTYSYVKSSNPKAPVKITIQTIFNENQSWKDVKRINDYVL
;
A
#
# COMPACT_ATOMS: atom_id res chain seq x y z
N LEU A 1 -1.42 29.63 -24.98
CA LEU A 1 -1.04 28.24 -24.69
C LEU A 1 -1.24 28.01 -23.20
N ALA A 2 -2.20 27.17 -22.81
CA ALA A 2 -2.42 26.82 -21.40
C ALA A 2 -1.63 25.54 -21.08
N CYS A 3 -0.57 25.67 -20.28
CA CYS A 3 0.21 24.53 -19.81
C CYS A 3 -0.55 23.82 -18.68
N PHE A 4 -1.24 22.72 -19.01
CA PHE A 4 -1.75 21.79 -17.99
C PHE A 4 -0.58 20.99 -17.43
N LEU A 5 -0.08 21.39 -16.26
CA LEU A 5 0.79 20.57 -15.42
C LEU A 5 -0.04 19.41 -14.87
N ILE A 6 -0.06 18.29 -15.61
CA ILE A 6 -0.53 17.02 -15.08
C ILE A 6 0.51 16.57 -14.06
N SER A 7 0.31 16.96 -12.80
CA SER A 7 1.03 16.36 -11.68
C SER A 7 0.58 14.90 -11.62
N ASN A 8 1.35 14.02 -12.27
CA ASN A 8 1.30 12.59 -12.00
C ASN A 8 1.79 12.41 -10.57
N ILE A 9 0.89 12.59 -9.61
CA ILE A 9 1.15 12.14 -8.26
C ILE A 9 1.15 10.62 -8.36
N LEU A 10 2.34 10.07 -8.60
CA LEU A 10 2.67 8.66 -8.44
C LEU A 10 2.58 8.33 -6.94
N PHE A 11 1.39 8.49 -6.35
CA PHE A 11 1.05 7.75 -5.15
C PHE A 11 1.10 6.30 -5.58
N GLY A 12 2.19 5.61 -5.28
CA GLY A 12 2.25 4.16 -5.39
C GLY A 12 0.97 3.61 -4.79
N GLN A 13 0.22 2.84 -5.59
CA GLN A 13 -1.14 2.47 -5.23
C GLN A 13 -1.11 1.73 -3.90
N LYS A 14 -1.68 2.37 -2.87
CA LYS A 14 -1.73 1.88 -1.50
C LYS A 14 -3.16 1.49 -1.20
N ILE A 15 -3.37 0.23 -0.83
CA ILE A 15 -4.65 -0.26 -0.36
C ILE A 15 -4.71 -0.01 1.14
N LYS A 16 -5.71 0.75 1.59
CA LYS A 16 -6.01 0.88 3.02
C LYS A 16 -6.66 -0.42 3.51
N TRP A 17 -6.28 -0.84 4.70
CA TRP A 17 -6.92 -1.95 5.37
C TRP A 17 -8.36 -1.60 5.73
N GLU A 18 -9.26 -2.52 5.41
CA GLU A 18 -10.69 -2.45 5.70
C GLU A 18 -11.13 -3.87 6.08
N GLU A 19 -12.02 -3.98 7.07
CA GLU A 19 -12.56 -5.27 7.47
C GLU A 19 -13.30 -5.95 6.31
N GLY A 20 -13.10 -7.26 6.14
CA GLY A 20 -13.70 -8.04 5.05
C GLY A 20 -13.04 -7.88 3.67
N LYS A 21 -12.16 -6.89 3.48
CA LYS A 21 -11.44 -6.68 2.22
C LYS A 21 -10.25 -7.61 2.10
N LYS A 22 -10.40 -8.66 1.30
CA LYS A 22 -9.31 -9.58 0.97
C LYS A 22 -8.41 -9.00 -0.12
N LEU A 23 -7.11 -9.20 0.01
CA LEU A 23 -6.17 -8.98 -1.09
C LEU A 23 -6.34 -10.09 -2.12
N ASN A 24 -6.02 -9.78 -3.37
CA ASN A 24 -5.94 -10.75 -4.44
C ASN A 24 -4.55 -10.67 -5.09
N TRP A 25 -4.18 -11.70 -5.87
CA TRP A 25 -2.86 -11.74 -6.50
C TRP A 25 -2.59 -10.54 -7.43
N SER A 26 -3.62 -9.92 -8.02
CA SER A 26 -3.44 -8.73 -8.88
C SER A 26 -2.93 -7.50 -8.10
N ASN A 27 -3.06 -7.50 -6.77
CA ASN A 27 -2.55 -6.44 -5.92
C ASN A 27 -1.03 -6.45 -5.76
N PHE A 28 -0.35 -7.57 -6.07
CA PHE A 28 1.11 -7.67 -6.00
C PHE A 28 1.72 -7.29 -7.35
N LYS A 29 2.10 -6.01 -7.49
CA LYS A 29 2.49 -5.39 -8.77
C LYS A 29 3.99 -5.22 -8.95
N SER A 30 4.78 -5.34 -7.87
CA SER A 30 6.25 -5.27 -7.99
C SER A 30 6.78 -6.45 -8.79
N LYS A 31 7.66 -6.15 -9.76
CA LYS A 31 8.44 -7.14 -10.52
C LYS A 31 9.77 -7.49 -9.84
N VAL A 32 10.15 -6.74 -8.80
CA VAL A 32 11.45 -6.88 -8.16
C VAL A 32 11.32 -7.83 -6.98
N ASN A 33 11.89 -9.02 -7.11
CA ASN A 33 12.09 -9.94 -5.99
C ASN A 33 13.39 -9.58 -5.28
N ASN A 34 13.29 -8.80 -4.19
CA ASN A 34 14.43 -8.44 -3.36
C ASN A 34 14.78 -9.49 -2.29
N GLN A 35 14.00 -10.57 -2.14
CA GLN A 35 14.28 -11.64 -1.19
C GLN A 35 14.90 -12.84 -1.90
N ARG A 36 16.17 -13.12 -1.58
CA ARG A 36 17.00 -14.15 -2.22
C ARG A 36 16.67 -15.59 -1.78
N GLY A 37 15.43 -15.86 -1.37
CA GLY A 37 15.01 -17.17 -0.86
C GLY A 37 14.27 -17.98 -1.91
N GLU A 38 14.69 -19.22 -2.16
CA GLU A 38 14.03 -20.14 -3.11
C GLU A 38 12.64 -20.60 -2.64
N ASN A 39 12.29 -20.38 -1.37
CA ASN A 39 11.05 -20.85 -0.76
C ASN A 39 10.03 -19.73 -0.48
N VAL A 40 10.26 -18.51 -0.98
CA VAL A 40 9.34 -17.39 -0.81
C VAL A 40 8.47 -17.25 -2.07
N VAL A 41 7.15 -17.41 -1.92
CA VAL A 41 6.19 -17.29 -3.03
C VAL A 41 5.70 -15.85 -3.22
N ALA A 42 5.67 -15.04 -2.16
CA ALA A 42 5.28 -13.64 -2.23
C ALA A 42 5.86 -12.83 -1.06
N TYR A 43 5.92 -11.50 -1.25
CA TYR A 43 6.31 -10.54 -0.23
C TYR A 43 5.32 -9.38 -0.18
N THR A 44 4.86 -9.05 1.02
CA THR A 44 3.96 -7.94 1.28
C THR A 44 4.72 -6.75 1.87
N ASN A 45 4.71 -5.62 1.16
CA ASN A 45 5.13 -4.35 1.71
C ASN A 45 3.92 -3.68 2.38
N CYS A 46 3.78 -3.87 3.69
CA CYS A 46 2.71 -3.30 4.50
C CYS A 46 3.25 -2.51 5.69
N GLY A 47 2.43 -1.62 6.24
CA GLY A 47 2.79 -0.85 7.42
C GLY A 47 1.67 0.04 7.90
N TRP A 48 1.99 0.92 8.85
CA TRP A 48 1.05 1.88 9.40
C TRP A 48 1.45 3.30 9.05
N THR A 49 0.46 4.14 8.78
CA THR A 49 0.62 5.58 8.59
C THR A 49 -0.06 6.31 9.74
N TYR A 50 0.63 7.29 10.30
CA TYR A 50 0.13 8.19 11.33
C TYR A 50 -0.04 9.59 10.74
N SER A 51 -1.16 10.23 11.02
CA SER A 51 -1.40 11.63 10.67
C SER A 51 -2.25 12.30 11.74
N TYR A 52 -2.15 13.62 11.85
CA TYR A 52 -2.95 14.40 12.79
C TYR A 52 -3.38 15.72 12.16
N VAL A 53 -4.55 16.21 12.56
CA VAL A 53 -5.06 17.53 12.20
C VAL A 53 -5.27 18.32 13.49
N LYS A 54 -4.61 19.47 13.60
CA LYS A 54 -4.74 20.40 14.73
C LYS A 54 -5.38 21.71 14.28
N SER A 55 -6.22 22.27 15.15
CA SER A 55 -6.79 23.62 14.97
C SER A 55 -5.86 24.68 15.54
N SER A 56 -6.02 25.93 15.12
CA SER A 56 -5.42 27.10 15.77
C SER A 56 -6.06 27.42 17.12
N ASN A 57 -7.29 26.93 17.39
CA ASN A 57 -7.92 27.05 18.69
C ASN A 57 -7.26 26.08 19.69
N PRO A 58 -6.61 26.57 20.76
CA PRO A 58 -5.88 25.73 21.72
C PRO A 58 -6.77 24.80 22.55
N LYS A 59 -8.09 25.02 22.58
CA LYS A 59 -9.06 24.15 23.27
C LYS A 59 -9.72 23.11 22.35
N ALA A 60 -9.47 23.17 21.04
CA ALA A 60 -10.07 22.23 20.10
C ALA A 60 -9.35 20.88 20.12
N PRO A 61 -10.07 19.75 20.00
CA PRO A 61 -9.47 18.43 20.02
C PRO A 61 -8.57 18.20 18.79
N VAL A 62 -7.48 17.46 18.99
CA VAL A 62 -6.62 17.00 17.88
C VAL A 62 -7.23 15.74 17.29
N LYS A 63 -7.46 15.75 15.96
CA LYS A 63 -7.90 14.55 15.26
C LYS A 63 -6.68 13.74 14.83
N ILE A 64 -6.50 12.58 15.44
CA ILE A 64 -5.45 11.62 15.07
C ILE A 64 -6.06 10.57 14.14
N THR A 65 -5.32 10.17 13.10
CA THR A 65 -5.71 9.10 12.19
C THR A 65 -4.54 8.13 12.01
N ILE A 66 -4.79 6.86 12.37
CA ILE A 66 -3.88 5.73 12.16
C ILE A 66 -4.52 4.84 11.10
N GLN A 67 -3.77 4.48 10.07
CA GLN A 67 -4.24 3.62 8.99
C GLN A 67 -3.20 2.56 8.68
N THR A 68 -3.64 1.32 8.48
CA THR A 68 -2.81 0.26 7.91
C THR A 68 -2.88 0.32 6.40
N ILE A 69 -1.73 0.18 5.75
CA ILE A 69 -1.60 0.24 4.30
C ILE A 69 -0.86 -0.99 3.75
N PHE A 70 -1.25 -1.39 2.55
CA PHE A 70 -0.55 -2.35 1.71
C PHE A 70 -0.09 -1.64 0.43
N ASN A 71 1.18 -1.71 0.10
CA ASN A 71 1.75 -1.06 -1.08
C ASN A 71 1.85 -2.04 -2.24
N GLU A 72 0.96 -1.89 -3.22
CA GLU A 72 0.86 -2.81 -4.35
C GLU A 72 2.14 -2.85 -5.19
N ASN A 73 2.75 -1.69 -5.42
CA ASN A 73 3.91 -1.53 -6.29
C ASN A 73 5.24 -1.94 -5.64
N GLN A 74 5.25 -2.16 -4.32
CA GLN A 74 6.41 -2.67 -3.57
C GLN A 74 6.23 -4.11 -3.08
N SER A 75 5.04 -4.68 -3.29
CA SER A 75 4.72 -6.07 -2.98
C SER A 75 4.83 -6.93 -4.24
N TRP A 76 5.57 -8.03 -4.18
CA TRP A 76 5.82 -8.91 -5.34
C TRP A 76 5.31 -10.32 -5.07
N LYS A 77 5.11 -11.07 -6.15
CA LYS A 77 4.70 -12.48 -6.14
C LYS A 77 5.48 -13.27 -7.19
N ASP A 78 5.72 -14.55 -6.93
CA ASP A 78 6.25 -15.48 -7.91
C ASP A 78 5.10 -15.99 -8.80
N VAL A 79 5.04 -15.46 -10.02
CA VAL A 79 3.98 -15.76 -11.00
C VAL A 79 3.88 -17.24 -11.36
N LYS A 80 4.94 -18.04 -11.15
CA LYS A 80 4.93 -19.48 -11.47
C LYS A 80 4.36 -20.33 -10.33
N ARG A 81 4.32 -19.80 -9.11
CA ARG A 81 4.01 -20.57 -7.89
C ARG A 81 2.72 -20.10 -7.21
N ILE A 82 2.21 -18.93 -7.56
CA ILE A 82 0.95 -18.40 -7.03
C ILE A 82 -0.24 -19.28 -7.43
N ASN A 83 -1.19 -19.43 -6.51
CA ASN A 83 -2.49 -20.07 -6.71
C ASN A 83 -3.44 -19.63 -5.57
N ASP A 84 -4.72 -20.00 -5.67
CA ASP A 84 -5.75 -19.57 -4.72
C ASP A 84 -5.61 -20.19 -3.31
N TYR A 85 -4.78 -21.22 -3.13
CA TYR A 85 -4.52 -21.84 -1.82
C TYR A 85 -3.38 -21.17 -1.05
N VAL A 86 -2.58 -20.33 -1.69
CA VAL A 86 -1.40 -19.67 -1.09
C VAL A 86 -1.71 -18.24 -0.62
N LEU A 87 -2.90 -17.69 -0.94
CA LEU A 87 -3.33 -16.34 -0.56
C LEU A 87 -4.41 -16.30 0.52
#